data_AF-A0A7S2ABL1-F1
#
_entry.id   AF-A0A7S2ABL1-F1
#
_cell.length_a   1.000
_cell.length_b   1.000
_cell.length_c   1.000
_cell.angle_alpha   90.00
_cell.angle_beta   90.00
_cell.angle_gamma   90.00
#
_symmetry.space_group_name_H-M   'P 1'
#
loop_
_entity.id
_entity.type
_entity.pdbx_description
1 polymer ?
#
loop_
_entity_poly.entity_id
_entity_poly.type
_entity_poly.pdbx_seq_one_letter_code
_entity_poly.pdbx_strand_id
1 'polypeptide(L)'
;PEPNDKLEACCWYSKSTCCTNIFSSTLLQALRFTLDGLSDYLQVSSKCVREIENLSCLLCDPKNSNYIYDTSTHICNSICDTAYSACADYTQQIFETLFDGANITSGFDFCTVLME
;
A
#
# COMPACT_ATOMS: atom_id res chain seq x y z
N PRO A 1 7.77 2.16 -19.30
CA PRO A 1 8.15 0.99 -18.50
C PRO A 1 9.39 0.28 -19.06
N GLU A 2 10.35 -0.03 -18.20
CA GLU A 2 11.61 -0.71 -18.55
C GLU A 2 11.93 -1.81 -17.51
N PRO A 3 12.73 -2.83 -17.83
CA PRO A 3 13.20 -3.80 -16.84
C PRO A 3 14.07 -3.16 -15.77
N ASN A 4 13.96 -3.65 -14.53
CA ASN A 4 14.76 -3.20 -13.39
C ASN A 4 14.95 -4.34 -12.37
N ASP A 5 16.05 -5.08 -12.52
CA ASP A 5 16.40 -6.19 -11.64
C ASP A 5 16.93 -5.75 -10.26
N LYS A 6 17.10 -4.44 -10.04
CA LYS A 6 17.55 -3.86 -8.77
C LYS A 6 16.38 -3.50 -7.82
N LEU A 7 15.16 -3.87 -8.18
CA LEU A 7 14.00 -3.73 -7.31
C LEU A 7 14.08 -4.78 -6.19
N GLU A 8 14.56 -4.38 -5.02
CA GLU A 8 14.53 -5.24 -3.81
C GLU A 8 13.10 -5.48 -3.32
N ALA A 9 12.23 -4.51 -3.55
CA ALA A 9 10.80 -4.57 -3.24
C ALA A 9 9.97 -4.23 -4.49
N CYS A 10 8.71 -4.69 -4.52
CA CYS A 10 7.90 -4.71 -5.74
C CYS A 10 8.55 -5.50 -6.89
N CYS A 11 9.42 -6.48 -6.56
CA CYS A 11 10.26 -7.22 -7.50
C CYS A 11 9.46 -8.05 -8.51
N TRP A 12 8.16 -8.25 -8.30
CA TRP A 12 7.25 -8.89 -9.24
C TRP A 12 7.15 -8.12 -10.56
N TYR A 13 7.42 -6.81 -10.52
CA TYR A 13 7.50 -5.94 -11.70
C TYR A 13 8.92 -5.79 -12.26
N SER A 14 9.93 -6.51 -11.74
CA SER A 14 11.33 -6.42 -12.20
C SER A 14 11.51 -6.58 -13.71
N LYS A 15 10.70 -7.41 -14.38
CA LYS A 15 10.78 -7.62 -15.82
C LYS A 15 10.24 -6.45 -16.66
N SER A 16 9.39 -5.61 -16.09
CA SER A 16 8.83 -4.42 -16.72
C SER A 16 8.12 -3.59 -15.65
N THR A 17 8.64 -2.40 -15.35
CA THR A 17 8.16 -1.57 -14.23
C THR A 17 8.07 -0.10 -14.62
N CYS A 18 7.23 0.65 -13.89
CA CYS A 18 7.23 2.11 -13.87
C CYS A 18 8.12 2.70 -12.77
N CYS A 19 8.62 1.89 -11.84
CA CYS A 19 9.41 2.33 -10.70
C CYS A 19 10.92 2.26 -10.94
N THR A 20 11.63 3.26 -10.43
CA THR A 20 13.09 3.16 -10.22
C THR A 20 13.37 2.42 -8.90
N ASN A 21 14.57 1.87 -8.76
CA ASN A 21 15.01 1.24 -7.50
C ASN A 21 15.02 2.22 -6.33
N ILE A 22 15.26 3.51 -6.60
CA ILE A 22 15.18 4.57 -5.60
C ILE A 22 13.72 4.79 -5.19
N PHE A 23 12.79 4.90 -6.14
CA PHE A 23 11.40 5.14 -5.82
C PHE A 23 10.81 4.01 -4.96
N SER A 24 11.02 2.74 -5.34
CA SER A 24 10.52 1.61 -4.56
C SER A 24 11.14 1.56 -3.16
N SER A 25 12.45 1.79 -3.03
CA SER A 25 13.12 1.75 -1.72
C SER A 25 12.77 2.94 -0.84
N THR A 26 12.66 4.16 -1.39
CA THR A 26 12.31 5.37 -0.64
C THR A 26 10.84 5.37 -0.21
N LEU A 27 9.91 5.03 -1.12
CA LEU A 27 8.48 4.96 -0.79
C LEU A 27 8.23 3.93 0.30
N LEU A 28 8.79 2.72 0.16
CA LEU A 28 8.60 1.66 1.13
C LEU A 28 9.34 1.91 2.44
N GLN A 29 10.50 2.58 2.42
CA GLN A 29 11.13 3.04 3.67
C GLN A 29 10.30 4.10 4.37
N ALA A 30 9.71 5.06 3.65
CA ALA A 30 8.83 6.05 4.25
C ALA A 30 7.57 5.40 4.85
N LEU A 31 6.97 4.46 4.12
CA LEU A 31 5.85 3.65 4.61
C LEU A 31 6.22 2.83 5.84
N ARG A 32 7.34 2.12 5.81
CA ARG A 32 7.87 1.38 6.97
C ARG A 32 8.14 2.29 8.13
N PHE A 33 8.78 3.45 7.92
CA PHE A 33 9.06 4.38 9.00
C PHE A 33 7.78 4.90 9.67
N THR A 34 6.77 5.25 8.86
CA THR A 34 5.44 5.65 9.37
C THR A 34 4.76 4.50 10.10
N LEU A 35 4.79 3.29 9.53
CA LEU A 35 4.13 2.11 10.10
C LEU A 35 4.87 1.51 11.29
N ASP A 36 6.20 1.62 11.36
CA ASP A 36 7.04 1.20 12.48
C ASP A 36 6.88 2.18 13.64
N GLY A 37 6.83 3.48 13.37
CA GLY A 37 6.47 4.48 14.37
C GLY A 37 5.06 4.25 14.94
N LEU A 38 4.13 3.79 14.10
CA LEU A 38 2.82 3.33 14.53
C LEU A 38 2.86 1.95 15.19
N SER A 39 3.79 1.07 14.85
CA SER A 39 3.96 -0.25 15.46
C SER A 39 4.52 -0.14 16.88
N ASP A 40 5.44 0.78 17.14
CA ASP A 40 5.92 1.04 18.50
C ASP A 40 4.82 1.60 19.40
N TYR A 41 3.79 2.23 18.82
CA TYR A 41 2.64 2.79 19.54
C TYR A 41 1.41 1.85 19.59
N LEU A 42 1.13 1.12 18.51
CA LEU A 42 -0.09 0.33 18.26
C LEU A 42 0.17 -1.17 18.07
N GLN A 43 1.42 -1.62 18.03
CA GLN A 43 1.83 -3.01 17.77
C GLN A 43 1.28 -3.60 16.47
N VAL A 44 1.31 -2.81 15.39
CA VAL A 44 0.83 -3.22 14.06
C VAL A 44 1.52 -4.51 13.60
N SER A 45 0.74 -5.48 13.15
CA SER A 45 1.31 -6.76 12.71
C SER A 45 2.18 -6.60 11.46
N SER A 46 3.27 -7.38 11.38
CA SER A 46 4.13 -7.43 10.18
C SER A 46 3.36 -7.87 8.92
N LYS A 47 2.23 -8.58 9.11
CA LYS A 47 1.31 -8.94 8.03
C LYS A 47 0.60 -7.71 7.46
N CYS A 48 0.06 -6.82 8.32
CA CYS A 48 -0.56 -5.57 7.88
C CYS A 48 0.42 -4.71 7.07
N VAL A 49 1.63 -4.50 7.62
CA VAL A 49 2.68 -3.73 6.95
C VAL A 49 2.95 -4.29 5.56
N ARG A 50 3.12 -5.61 5.45
CA ARG A 50 3.37 -6.28 4.17
C ARG A 50 2.24 -6.09 3.17
N GLU A 51 0.97 -6.15 3.58
CA GLU A 51 -0.15 -5.95 2.65
C GLU A 51 -0.27 -4.49 2.17
N ILE A 52 0.06 -3.51 3.01
CA ILE A 52 0.13 -2.10 2.60
C ILE A 52 1.29 -1.87 1.62
N GLU A 53 2.45 -2.51 1.86
CA GLU A 53 3.56 -2.51 0.90
C GLU A 53 3.15 -3.11 -0.44
N ASN A 54 2.42 -4.22 -0.42
CA ASN A 54 1.93 -4.88 -1.62
C ASN A 54 1.00 -3.96 -2.44
N LEU A 55 0.10 -3.23 -1.77
CA LEU A 55 -0.78 -2.25 -2.39
C LEU A 55 0.02 -1.10 -3.04
N SER A 56 1.03 -0.60 -2.33
CA SER A 56 1.88 0.50 -2.81
C SER A 56 2.68 0.11 -4.06
N CYS A 57 3.00 -1.19 -4.21
CA CYS A 57 3.66 -1.71 -5.41
C CYS A 57 2.81 -1.62 -6.68
N LEU A 58 1.49 -1.39 -6.59
CA LEU A 58 0.64 -1.19 -7.77
C LEU A 58 1.05 0.04 -8.61
N LEU A 59 1.71 1.02 -8.01
CA LEU A 59 2.29 2.16 -8.72
C LEU A 59 3.41 1.74 -9.68
N CYS A 60 4.06 0.61 -9.41
CA CYS A 60 5.14 0.06 -10.22
C CYS A 60 4.65 -0.76 -11.41
N ASP A 61 3.36 -1.10 -11.49
CA ASP A 61 2.82 -1.87 -12.61
C ASP A 61 2.97 -1.08 -13.93
N PRO A 62 3.54 -1.69 -14.99
CA PRO A 62 3.63 -1.08 -16.32
C PRO A 62 2.26 -0.76 -16.95
N LYS A 63 1.17 -1.31 -16.40
CA LYS A 63 -0.22 -1.13 -16.81
C LYS A 63 -1.01 -0.27 -15.83
N ASN A 64 -0.36 0.42 -14.90
CA ASN A 64 -1.04 1.25 -13.90
C ASN A 64 -2.02 2.25 -14.51
N SER A 65 -1.73 2.81 -15.69
CA SER A 65 -2.62 3.72 -16.41
C SER A 65 -3.96 3.11 -16.85
N ASN A 66 -4.10 1.78 -16.80
CA ASN A 66 -5.37 1.11 -17.12
C ASN A 66 -6.36 1.15 -15.97
N TYR A 67 -5.89 1.42 -14.74
CA TYR A 67 -6.71 1.35 -13.55
C TYR A 67 -6.45 2.49 -12.55
N ILE A 68 -5.38 3.27 -12.72
CA ILE A 68 -5.12 4.52 -12.00
C ILE A 68 -5.40 5.66 -12.97
N TYR A 69 -6.47 6.40 -12.73
CA TYR A 69 -6.89 7.56 -13.52
C TYR A 69 -7.14 8.74 -12.58
N ASP A 70 -6.40 9.83 -12.76
CA ASP A 70 -6.44 11.01 -11.88
C ASP A 70 -6.13 10.63 -10.42
N THR A 71 -7.08 10.80 -9.49
CA THR A 71 -6.99 10.33 -8.09
C THR A 71 -7.72 9.00 -7.84
N SER A 72 -8.30 8.37 -8.86
CA SER A 72 -9.12 7.17 -8.71
C SER A 72 -8.38 5.90 -9.15
N THR A 73 -8.46 4.85 -8.32
CA THR A 73 -7.82 3.56 -8.59
C THR A 73 -8.82 2.40 -8.58
N HIS A 74 -8.92 1.67 -9.70
CA HIS A 74 -9.79 0.51 -9.88
C HIS A 74 -9.03 -0.80 -9.60
N ILE A 75 -9.07 -1.25 -8.35
CA ILE A 75 -8.45 -2.52 -7.94
C ILE A 75 -9.51 -3.53 -7.54
N CYS A 76 -9.17 -4.82 -7.65
CA CYS A 76 -10.07 -5.89 -7.25
C CYS A 76 -10.38 -5.80 -5.76
N ASN A 77 -11.66 -5.83 -5.39
CA ASN A 77 -12.11 -5.80 -3.99
C ASN A 77 -11.40 -6.84 -3.12
N SER A 78 -11.09 -8.02 -3.67
CA SER A 78 -10.38 -9.08 -2.94
C SER A 78 -8.99 -8.66 -2.43
N ILE A 79 -8.30 -7.76 -3.15
CA ILE A 79 -6.99 -7.22 -2.72
C ILE A 79 -7.21 -6.32 -1.50
N CYS A 80 -8.22 -5.47 -1.58
CA CYS A 80 -8.63 -4.58 -0.50
C CYS A 80 -9.10 -5.32 0.75
N ASP A 81 -9.92 -6.36 0.58
CA ASP A 81 -10.38 -7.20 1.68
C ASP A 81 -9.23 -7.94 2.35
N THR A 82 -8.21 -8.35 1.58
CA THR A 82 -7.02 -9.01 2.11
C THR A 82 -6.18 -8.05 2.96
N ALA A 83 -5.95 -6.82 2.47
CA ALA A 83 -5.21 -5.80 3.20
C ALA A 83 -5.97 -5.35 4.46
N TYR A 84 -7.26 -5.06 4.34
CA TYR A 84 -8.11 -4.74 5.49
C TYR A 84 -8.12 -5.86 6.52
N SER A 85 -8.29 -7.12 6.12
CA SER A 85 -8.28 -8.26 7.05
C SER A 85 -6.93 -8.42 7.75
N ALA A 86 -5.82 -8.06 7.09
CA ALA A 86 -4.50 -8.08 7.71
C ALA A 86 -4.28 -6.94 8.71
N CYS A 87 -4.97 -5.83 8.51
CA CYS A 87 -4.88 -4.62 9.33
C CYS A 87 -6.06 -4.42 10.28
N ALA A 88 -7.08 -5.28 10.28
CA ALA A 88 -8.39 -5.04 10.90
C ALA A 88 -8.28 -4.64 12.38
N ASP A 89 -7.42 -5.32 13.13
CA ASP A 89 -7.19 -5.07 14.56
C ASP A 89 -6.59 -3.69 14.86
N TYR A 90 -6.02 -3.04 13.85
CA TYR A 90 -5.34 -1.74 13.95
C TYR A 90 -5.99 -0.66 13.09
N THR A 91 -6.96 -1.04 12.24
CA THR A 91 -7.47 -0.17 11.17
C THR A 91 -8.10 1.08 11.75
N GLN A 92 -8.89 0.94 12.81
CA GLN A 92 -9.50 2.07 13.51
C GLN A 92 -8.43 3.08 13.99
N GLN A 93 -7.38 2.60 14.66
CA GLN A 93 -6.35 3.46 15.27
C GLN A 93 -5.39 4.08 14.25
N ILE A 94 -4.98 3.29 13.23
CA ILE A 94 -4.13 3.78 12.13
C ILE A 94 -4.87 4.88 11.37
N PHE A 95 -6.15 4.66 11.03
CA PHE A 95 -6.89 5.59 10.19
C PHE A 95 -7.48 6.79 10.95
N GLU A 96 -7.80 6.65 12.24
CA GLU A 96 -8.06 7.81 13.10
C GLU A 96 -6.83 8.72 13.21
N THR A 97 -5.62 8.14 13.27
CA THR A 97 -4.38 8.91 13.43
C THR A 97 -3.89 9.54 12.12
N LEU A 98 -4.02 8.81 11.00
CA LEU A 98 -3.44 9.22 9.71
C LEU A 98 -4.44 9.90 8.77
N PHE A 99 -5.74 9.62 8.89
CA PHE A 99 -6.75 9.96 7.87
C PHE A 99 -8.02 10.63 8.46
N ASP A 100 -7.83 11.50 9.45
CA ASP A 100 -8.84 12.43 9.99
C ASP A 100 -10.18 11.78 10.41
N GLY A 101 -10.10 10.61 11.06
CA GLY A 101 -11.26 9.95 11.66
C GLY A 101 -12.15 9.18 10.68
N ALA A 102 -11.62 8.71 9.55
CA ALA A 102 -12.35 7.87 8.61
C ALA A 102 -12.88 6.58 9.28
N ASN A 103 -14.17 6.30 9.12
CA ASN A 103 -14.80 5.09 9.64
C ASN A 103 -14.62 3.93 8.65
N ILE A 104 -13.63 3.07 8.88
CA ILE A 104 -13.28 1.99 7.95
C ILE A 104 -13.87 0.67 8.41
N THR A 105 -14.92 0.22 7.71
CA THR A 105 -15.69 -0.97 8.08
C THR A 105 -15.56 -2.13 7.09
N SER A 106 -14.92 -1.89 5.96
CA SER A 106 -14.76 -2.85 4.87
C SER A 106 -13.43 -2.68 4.14
N GLY A 107 -13.04 -3.69 3.36
CA GLY A 107 -11.89 -3.59 2.46
C GLY A 107 -12.06 -2.46 1.45
N PHE A 108 -13.27 -2.26 0.94
CA PHE A 108 -13.57 -1.15 0.04
C PHE A 108 -13.24 0.20 0.69
N ASP A 109 -13.75 0.47 1.89
CA ASP A 109 -13.47 1.71 2.63
C ASP A 109 -11.96 1.89 2.86
N PHE A 110 -11.27 0.80 3.22
CA PHE A 110 -9.82 0.79 3.46
C PHE A 110 -9.06 1.28 2.22
N CYS A 111 -9.39 0.74 1.06
CA CYS A 111 -8.75 1.11 -0.19
C CYS A 111 -9.14 2.50 -0.67
N THR A 112 -10.38 2.94 -0.46
CA THR A 112 -10.79 4.30 -0.79
C THR A 112 -9.97 5.32 -0.03
N VAL A 113 -9.85 5.16 1.29
CA VAL A 113 -9.12 6.13 2.13
C VAL A 113 -7.60 6.08 1.91
N LEU A 114 -7.04 4.88 1.64
CA LEU A 114 -5.60 4.75 1.39
C LEU A 114 -5.17 5.34 0.03
N MET A 115 -6.10 5.46 -0.93
CA MET A 115 -5.79 5.88 -2.31
C MET A 115 -6.31 7.27 -2.67
N GLU A 116 -6.95 7.98 -1.74
CA GLU A 116 -7.26 9.42 -1.82
C GLU A 116 -6.09 10.28 -1.31
#